data_AF-U2YQB5-F1
#
_entry.id   AF-U2YQB5-F1
#
_cell.length_a   1.000
_cell.length_b   1.000
_cell.length_c   1.000
_cell.angle_alpha   90.00
_cell.angle_beta   90.00
_cell.angle_gamma   90.00
#
_symmetry.space_group_name_H-M   'P 1'
#
loop_
_entity.id
_entity.type
_entity.pdbx_description
1 polymer ?
#
loop_
_entity_poly.entity_id
_entity_poly.type
_entity_poly.pdbx_seq_one_letter_code
_entity_poly.pdbx_strand_id
1 'polypeptide(L)'
;MSLSSGLGPLCQTESSSQRTDSTDQVDKRSAAVMRAAKPRSSYVYWGKGISIPGDHASRLTGSFAITADIDSGHAPANGVLAALGGHFAGWSFFLRDGYPIVVMAGSTQASRIYRVAGGEAVPSGASNVRYAFVSDGGPGKGGTMTISINDRVVGSGRIEQPIVMTTELSDTFDVGFDSSTPVTDEYTLQGRFTGDIRKLEVLPGS
;
A
#
# COMPACT_ATOMS: atom_id res chain seq x y z
N MET A 1 38.78 15.98 89.96
CA MET A 1 38.09 14.73 89.58
C MET A 1 36.94 15.16 88.65
N SER A 2 37.16 15.20 87.34
CA SER A 2 36.82 14.16 86.33
C SER A 2 35.39 13.63 86.44
N LEU A 3 34.53 13.47 85.43
CA LEU A 3 34.38 13.80 84.00
C LEU A 3 32.95 13.28 83.69
N SER A 4 32.13 13.95 82.86
CA SER A 4 31.19 13.25 81.96
C SER A 4 30.52 14.25 81.00
N SER A 5 30.43 13.81 79.75
CA SER A 5 30.02 14.52 78.54
C SER A 5 28.91 13.71 77.85
N GLY A 6 27.95 14.36 77.17
CA GLY A 6 27.04 13.65 76.25
C GLY A 6 25.87 14.47 75.70
N LEU A 7 25.99 14.81 74.40
CA LEU A 7 25.09 15.50 73.46
C LEU A 7 23.57 15.18 73.55
N GLY A 8 22.76 16.21 73.26
CA GLY A 8 21.30 16.13 73.10
C GLY A 8 20.83 15.68 71.72
N PRO A 9 19.52 15.41 71.55
CA PRO A 9 18.97 14.86 70.32
C PRO A 9 18.65 15.92 69.24
N LEU A 10 18.93 15.51 68.01
CA LEU A 10 18.77 16.23 66.75
C LEU A 10 17.32 16.16 66.23
N CYS A 11 16.84 17.27 65.69
CA CYS A 11 15.58 17.41 64.94
C CYS A 11 15.57 16.53 63.69
N GLN A 12 14.49 15.77 63.45
CA GLN A 12 14.20 15.16 62.16
C GLN A 12 12.83 15.61 61.65
N THR A 13 12.83 16.36 60.56
CA THR A 13 11.67 16.67 59.72
C THR A 13 11.72 15.75 58.49
N GLU A 14 10.80 14.79 58.39
CA GLU A 14 10.61 14.02 57.15
C GLU A 14 9.66 14.77 56.21
N SER A 15 10.18 15.16 55.06
CA SER A 15 9.45 15.71 53.92
C SER A 15 8.89 14.55 53.08
N SER A 16 7.58 14.33 53.13
CA SER A 16 6.89 13.42 52.19
C SER A 16 6.79 14.07 50.80
N SER A 17 7.58 13.54 49.86
CA SER A 17 7.53 13.90 48.45
C SER A 17 6.30 13.28 47.79
N GLN A 18 5.26 14.07 47.54
CA GLN A 18 4.22 13.73 46.56
C GLN A 18 4.83 13.83 45.15
N ARG A 19 5.07 12.69 44.52
CA ARG A 19 5.44 12.63 43.10
C ARG A 19 4.92 11.34 42.47
N THR A 20 3.64 11.29 42.13
CA THR A 20 3.08 10.33 41.16
C THR A 20 1.70 10.80 40.70
N ASP A 21 1.61 11.37 39.49
CA ASP A 21 0.32 11.45 38.75
C ASP A 21 0.52 11.74 37.25
N SER A 22 1.55 12.53 36.89
CA SER A 22 1.70 12.98 35.50
C SER A 22 2.10 11.89 34.51
N THR A 23 2.91 10.91 34.92
CA THR A 23 3.41 9.86 34.02
C THR A 23 2.31 8.85 33.68
N ASP A 24 1.50 8.48 34.66
CA ASP A 24 0.44 7.48 34.53
C ASP A 24 -0.72 7.95 33.63
N GLN A 25 -0.97 9.27 33.59
CA GLN A 25 -1.97 9.86 32.71
C GLN A 25 -1.48 10.04 31.26
N VAL A 26 -0.18 10.28 31.07
CA VAL A 26 0.47 10.30 29.74
C VAL A 26 0.52 8.90 29.15
N ASP A 27 0.79 7.88 29.96
CA ASP A 27 0.82 6.48 29.52
C ASP A 27 -0.58 5.98 29.13
N LYS A 28 -1.63 6.35 29.88
CA LYS A 28 -3.02 6.00 29.54
C LYS A 28 -3.53 6.71 28.29
N ARG A 29 -3.15 7.97 28.06
CA ARG A 29 -3.45 8.68 26.80
C ARG A 29 -2.70 8.06 25.62
N SER A 30 -1.44 7.68 25.81
CA SER A 30 -0.62 7.02 24.79
C SER A 30 -1.18 5.63 24.44
N ALA A 31 -1.63 4.86 25.43
CA ALA A 31 -2.28 3.57 25.22
C ALA A 31 -3.66 3.68 24.54
N ALA A 32 -4.41 4.76 24.79
CA ALA A 32 -5.68 5.02 24.12
C ALA A 32 -5.49 5.48 22.65
N VAL A 33 -4.43 6.22 22.35
CA VAL A 33 -4.02 6.58 20.98
C VAL A 33 -3.45 5.35 20.23
N MET A 34 -2.86 4.40 20.96
CA MET A 34 -2.31 3.14 20.44
C MET A 34 -3.33 1.98 20.42
N ARG A 35 -4.63 2.25 20.53
CA ARG A 35 -5.62 1.31 19.99
C ARG A 35 -5.51 1.41 18.47
N ALA A 36 -4.70 0.53 17.88
CA ALA A 36 -4.60 0.37 16.43
C ALA A 36 -6.02 0.42 15.85
N ALA A 37 -6.30 1.46 15.06
CA ALA A 37 -7.57 1.55 14.34
C ALA A 37 -7.75 0.22 13.61
N LYS A 38 -8.94 -0.39 13.73
CA LYS A 38 -9.24 -1.66 13.06
C LYS A 38 -8.80 -1.52 11.59
N PRO A 39 -7.95 -2.42 11.06
CA PRO A 39 -7.48 -2.32 9.68
C PRO A 39 -8.68 -2.15 8.74
N ARG A 40 -8.61 -1.18 7.83
CA ARG A 40 -9.66 -0.99 6.83
C ARG A 40 -9.75 -2.24 5.96
N SER A 41 -10.96 -2.72 5.77
CA SER A 41 -11.23 -3.90 4.92
C SER A 41 -11.32 -3.56 3.43
N SER A 42 -11.43 -2.27 3.07
CA SER A 42 -11.43 -1.81 1.70
C SER A 42 -11.01 -0.34 1.59
N TYR A 43 -10.49 0.04 0.42
CA TYR A 43 -10.19 1.41 0.02
C TYR A 43 -10.85 1.67 -1.33
N VAL A 44 -11.62 2.74 -1.45
CA VAL A 44 -12.40 3.05 -2.65
C VAL A 44 -12.05 4.44 -3.15
N TYR A 45 -11.78 4.53 -4.45
CA TYR A 45 -11.44 5.73 -5.18
C TYR A 45 -12.45 5.92 -6.30
N TRP A 46 -12.98 7.14 -6.44
CA TRP A 46 -13.99 7.47 -7.45
C TRP A 46 -13.39 8.40 -8.49
N GLY A 47 -13.36 7.97 -9.75
CA GLY A 47 -12.71 8.72 -10.81
C GLY A 47 -11.26 8.31 -11.08
N LYS A 48 -10.66 9.02 -12.03
CA LYS A 48 -9.22 8.99 -12.39
C LYS A 48 -8.56 10.32 -12.02
N GLY A 49 -7.22 10.36 -12.01
CA GLY A 49 -6.44 11.55 -11.65
C GLY A 49 -6.29 11.74 -10.14
N ILE A 50 -6.42 10.67 -9.37
CA ILE A 50 -6.23 10.70 -7.91
C ILE A 50 -4.78 10.35 -7.63
N SER A 51 -4.15 11.11 -6.75
CA SER A 51 -2.84 10.81 -6.18
C SER A 51 -2.91 11.07 -4.68
N ILE A 52 -2.57 10.06 -3.89
CA ILE A 52 -2.49 10.17 -2.43
C ILE A 52 -1.11 9.71 -1.98
N PRO A 53 -0.57 10.23 -0.86
CA PRO A 53 0.67 9.70 -0.34
C PRO A 53 0.53 8.21 0.01
N GLY A 54 1.57 7.42 -0.27
CA GLY A 54 1.51 5.96 -0.19
C GLY A 54 1.20 5.41 1.21
N ASP A 55 1.55 6.15 2.26
CA ASP A 55 1.24 5.80 3.66
C ASP A 55 -0.24 5.97 4.04
N HIS A 56 -1.01 6.70 3.24
CA HIS A 56 -2.47 6.79 3.33
C HIS A 56 -3.20 5.71 2.52
N ALA A 57 -2.50 5.02 1.62
CA ALA A 57 -3.04 3.93 0.81
C ALA A 57 -3.05 2.59 1.57
N SER A 58 -3.65 1.57 0.95
CA SER A 58 -3.54 0.21 1.47
C SER A 58 -2.09 -0.28 1.42
N ARG A 59 -1.67 -1.00 2.45
CA ARG A 59 -0.43 -1.81 2.36
C ARG A 59 -0.71 -3.02 1.47
N LEU A 60 0.10 -3.21 0.44
CA LEU A 60 -0.07 -4.27 -0.57
C LEU A 60 1.04 -5.33 -0.48
N THR A 61 1.36 -5.73 0.75
CA THR A 61 2.48 -6.63 1.07
C THR A 61 2.07 -8.09 1.24
N GLY A 62 0.77 -8.35 1.48
CA GLY A 62 0.18 -9.68 1.60
C GLY A 62 -0.68 -10.01 0.40
N SER A 63 -1.67 -10.90 0.57
CA SER A 63 -2.71 -11.06 -0.44
C SER A 63 -3.48 -9.75 -0.61
N PHE A 64 -3.91 -9.42 -1.82
CA PHE A 64 -4.78 -8.27 -2.07
C PHE A 64 -5.45 -8.40 -3.43
N ALA A 65 -6.41 -7.52 -3.68
CA ALA A 65 -6.90 -7.33 -5.02
C ALA A 65 -7.30 -5.88 -5.29
N ILE A 66 -7.19 -5.51 -6.56
CA ILE A 66 -7.53 -4.21 -7.10
C ILE A 66 -8.52 -4.44 -8.23
N THR A 67 -9.67 -3.79 -8.14
CA THR A 67 -10.73 -3.87 -9.13
C THR A 67 -11.01 -2.47 -9.66
N ALA A 68 -10.92 -2.30 -10.97
CA ALA A 68 -11.23 -1.07 -11.67
C ALA A 68 -12.51 -1.26 -12.50
N ASP A 69 -13.55 -0.50 -12.17
CA ASP A 69 -14.74 -0.34 -12.99
C ASP A 69 -14.47 0.78 -14.00
N ILE A 70 -14.25 0.41 -15.25
CA ILE A 70 -13.84 1.34 -16.30
C ILE A 70 -14.88 1.49 -17.41
N ASP A 71 -14.72 2.54 -18.18
CA ASP A 71 -15.28 2.71 -19.52
C ASP A 71 -14.13 2.87 -20.51
N SER A 72 -13.94 1.90 -21.40
CA SER A 72 -12.92 1.99 -22.45
C SER A 72 -13.36 2.84 -23.65
N GLY A 73 -14.63 3.24 -23.72
CA GLY A 73 -15.20 3.89 -24.89
C GLY A 73 -15.25 2.96 -26.10
N HIS A 74 -15.04 3.51 -27.30
CA HIS A 74 -15.18 2.78 -28.57
C HIS A 74 -13.85 2.27 -29.16
N ALA A 75 -12.72 2.55 -28.51
CA ALA A 75 -11.38 2.16 -28.96
C ALA A 75 -10.65 1.41 -27.84
N PRO A 76 -9.58 0.64 -28.15
CA PRO A 76 -8.77 0.03 -27.11
C PRO A 76 -8.21 1.09 -26.16
N ALA A 77 -8.54 0.95 -24.88
CA ALA A 77 -8.05 1.87 -23.86
C ALA A 77 -6.59 1.57 -23.50
N ASN A 78 -5.86 2.64 -23.17
CA ASN A 78 -4.45 2.61 -22.84
C ASN A 78 -4.21 3.37 -21.54
N GLY A 79 -3.14 3.03 -20.83
CA GLY A 79 -2.66 3.74 -19.65
C GLY A 79 -2.99 3.03 -18.33
N VAL A 80 -2.52 3.65 -17.25
CA VAL A 80 -2.48 3.14 -15.89
C VAL A 80 -3.87 3.19 -15.26
N LEU A 81 -4.30 2.07 -14.70
CA LEU A 81 -5.49 1.99 -13.86
C LEU A 81 -5.12 2.35 -12.42
N ALA A 82 -4.06 1.73 -11.90
CA ALA A 82 -3.45 2.10 -10.62
C ALA A 82 -1.95 1.85 -10.62
N ALA A 83 -1.21 2.70 -9.92
CA ALA A 83 0.22 2.54 -9.69
C ALA A 83 0.59 2.90 -8.24
N LEU A 84 1.68 2.32 -7.75
CA LEU A 84 2.28 2.64 -6.47
C LEU A 84 3.79 2.45 -6.54
N GLY A 85 4.54 3.47 -6.13
CA GLY A 85 6.01 3.49 -6.20
C GLY A 85 6.52 3.64 -7.63
N GLY A 86 7.80 3.29 -7.86
CA GLY A 86 8.45 3.42 -9.17
C GLY A 86 9.34 2.22 -9.54
N HIS A 87 10.12 2.34 -10.61
CA HIS A 87 10.96 1.24 -11.14
C HIS A 87 12.00 0.63 -10.17
N PHE A 88 12.25 1.26 -9.02
CA PHE A 88 13.10 0.70 -7.96
C PHE A 88 12.35 -0.20 -6.98
N ALA A 89 11.07 0.09 -6.74
CA ALA A 89 10.22 -0.61 -5.77
C ALA A 89 8.76 -0.20 -5.98
N GLY A 90 8.13 -0.76 -7.01
CA GLY A 90 6.75 -0.39 -7.34
C GLY A 90 6.01 -1.44 -8.15
N TRP A 91 4.72 -1.20 -8.35
CA TRP A 91 3.90 -1.96 -9.27
C TRP A 91 2.92 -1.04 -9.99
N SER A 92 2.55 -1.44 -11.21
CA SER A 92 1.61 -0.70 -12.05
C SER A 92 0.68 -1.70 -12.73
N PHE A 93 -0.62 -1.44 -12.62
CA PHE A 93 -1.69 -2.15 -13.30
C PHE A 93 -2.26 -1.23 -14.37
N PHE A 94 -2.12 -1.60 -15.64
CA PHE A 94 -2.40 -0.73 -16.78
C PHE A 94 -2.97 -1.51 -17.97
N LEU A 95 -3.49 -0.79 -18.95
CA LEU A 95 -3.85 -1.33 -20.25
C LEU A 95 -2.85 -0.88 -21.31
N ARG A 96 -2.48 -1.78 -22.22
CA ARG A 96 -1.78 -1.46 -23.46
C ARG A 96 -2.49 -2.13 -24.61
N ASP A 97 -2.93 -1.32 -25.58
CA ASP A 97 -3.76 -1.76 -26.70
C ASP A 97 -5.02 -2.53 -26.24
N GLY A 98 -5.59 -2.12 -25.09
CA GLY A 98 -6.72 -2.78 -24.44
C GLY A 98 -6.39 -4.04 -23.63
N TYR A 99 -5.15 -4.54 -23.67
CA TYR A 99 -4.74 -5.72 -22.90
C TYR A 99 -4.32 -5.32 -21.48
N PRO A 100 -4.88 -5.96 -20.44
CA PRO A 100 -4.47 -5.68 -19.07
C PRO A 100 -3.10 -6.28 -18.77
N ILE A 101 -2.23 -5.48 -18.18
CA ILE A 101 -0.86 -5.84 -17.82
C ILE A 101 -0.61 -5.37 -16.39
N VAL A 102 0.08 -6.20 -15.62
CA VAL A 102 0.67 -5.82 -14.35
C VAL A 102 2.18 -5.97 -14.46
N VAL A 103 2.91 -4.92 -14.10
CA VAL A 103 4.35 -4.99 -13.87
C VAL A 103 4.62 -4.71 -12.40
N MET A 104 5.49 -5.51 -11.79
CA MET A 104 6.07 -5.24 -10.48
C MET A 104 7.59 -5.20 -10.62
N ALA A 105 8.19 -4.09 -10.20
CA ALA A 105 9.62 -3.87 -10.22
C ALA A 105 10.14 -3.79 -8.78
N GLY A 106 10.81 -4.85 -8.33
CA GLY A 106 11.46 -4.88 -7.01
C GLY A 106 12.88 -4.30 -7.00
N SER A 107 13.44 -4.01 -8.18
CA SER A 107 14.62 -3.19 -8.46
C SER A 107 14.75 -3.00 -9.98
N THR A 108 15.75 -2.27 -10.44
CA THR A 108 16.10 -2.13 -11.88
C THR A 108 16.77 -3.37 -12.49
N GLN A 109 16.88 -4.47 -11.73
CA GLN A 109 17.48 -5.71 -12.23
C GLN A 109 16.39 -6.53 -12.90
N ALA A 110 16.63 -7.04 -14.11
CA ALA A 110 15.63 -7.81 -14.86
C ALA A 110 15.08 -9.02 -14.06
N SER A 111 15.88 -9.64 -13.20
CA SER A 111 15.47 -10.75 -12.33
C SER A 111 14.51 -10.35 -11.21
N ARG A 112 14.32 -9.05 -10.96
CA ARG A 112 13.43 -8.45 -9.96
C ARG A 112 12.24 -7.75 -10.61
N ILE A 113 12.08 -7.87 -11.94
CA ILE A 113 10.95 -7.32 -12.69
C ILE A 113 10.04 -8.47 -13.10
N TYR A 114 8.81 -8.45 -12.62
CA TYR A 114 7.79 -9.44 -12.91
C TYR A 114 6.69 -8.79 -13.75
N ARG A 115 6.30 -9.47 -14.82
CA ARG A 115 5.31 -8.97 -15.76
C ARG A 115 4.28 -10.06 -16.06
N VAL A 116 3.01 -9.73 -15.83
CA VAL A 116 1.87 -10.62 -16.12
C VAL A 116 0.92 -9.88 -17.04
N ALA A 117 0.51 -10.52 -18.13
CA ALA A 117 -0.42 -9.95 -19.09
C ALA A 117 -1.65 -10.85 -19.27
N GLY A 118 -2.81 -10.23 -19.49
CA GLY A 118 -3.99 -10.92 -19.98
C GLY A 118 -3.84 -11.27 -21.45
N GLY A 119 -4.34 -12.44 -21.84
CA GLY A 119 -4.39 -12.91 -23.23
C GLY A 119 -5.58 -12.35 -24.03
N GLU A 120 -6.45 -11.58 -23.39
CA GLU A 120 -7.65 -10.99 -24.00
C GLU A 120 -7.70 -9.49 -23.76
N ALA A 121 -8.14 -8.74 -24.77
CA ALA A 121 -8.38 -7.31 -24.65
C ALA A 121 -9.69 -7.04 -23.89
N VAL A 122 -9.72 -5.92 -23.16
CA VAL A 122 -10.92 -5.40 -22.53
C VAL A 122 -11.94 -5.03 -23.62
N PRO A 123 -13.21 -5.49 -23.53
CA PRO A 123 -14.27 -5.08 -24.43
C PRO A 123 -14.47 -3.56 -24.45
N SER A 124 -15.00 -3.04 -25.57
CA SER A 124 -15.45 -1.66 -25.65
C SER A 124 -16.55 -1.36 -24.63
N GLY A 125 -16.53 -0.15 -24.06
CA GLY A 125 -17.49 0.33 -23.08
C GLY A 125 -17.19 -0.11 -21.65
N ALA A 126 -18.24 -0.37 -20.88
CA ALA A 126 -18.14 -0.72 -19.48
C ALA A 126 -17.49 -2.09 -19.26
N SER A 127 -16.50 -2.16 -18.38
CA SER A 127 -15.89 -3.43 -17.96
C SER A 127 -15.35 -3.34 -16.54
N ASN A 128 -15.33 -4.48 -15.87
CA ASN A 128 -14.63 -4.69 -14.61
C ASN A 128 -13.29 -5.36 -14.91
N VAL A 129 -12.17 -4.71 -14.58
CA VAL A 129 -10.83 -5.27 -14.76
C VAL A 129 -10.20 -5.44 -13.39
N ARG A 130 -9.80 -6.66 -13.06
CA ARG A 130 -9.34 -7.04 -11.73
C ARG A 130 -7.94 -7.61 -11.78
N TYR A 131 -7.11 -7.17 -10.85
CA TYR A 131 -5.84 -7.77 -10.50
C TYR A 131 -5.95 -8.32 -9.08
N ALA A 132 -5.64 -9.60 -8.89
CA ALA A 132 -5.56 -10.23 -7.57
C ALA A 132 -4.17 -10.84 -7.38
N PHE A 133 -3.62 -10.68 -6.19
CA PHE A 133 -2.39 -11.34 -5.76
C PHE A 133 -2.70 -12.19 -4.53
N VAL A 134 -2.38 -13.47 -4.61
CA VAL A 134 -2.52 -14.43 -3.51
C VAL A 134 -1.12 -14.79 -3.04
N SER A 135 -0.76 -14.37 -1.81
CA SER A 135 0.54 -14.65 -1.22
C SER A 135 0.65 -16.12 -0.80
N ASP A 136 1.85 -16.69 -0.93
CA ASP A 136 2.17 -18.04 -0.41
C ASP A 136 2.35 -18.08 1.11
N GLY A 137 2.19 -16.94 1.78
CA GLY A 137 2.35 -16.81 3.22
C GLY A 137 3.78 -16.44 3.61
N GLY A 138 3.90 -15.35 4.36
CA GLY A 138 5.17 -14.83 4.86
C GLY A 138 5.83 -13.77 3.96
N PRO A 139 6.57 -12.80 4.52
CA PRO A 139 7.21 -11.75 3.75
C PRO A 139 8.14 -12.29 2.66
N GLY A 140 7.95 -11.83 1.42
CA GLY A 140 8.87 -12.12 0.31
C GLY A 140 8.81 -13.55 -0.21
N LYS A 141 7.85 -14.37 0.23
CA LYS A 141 7.70 -15.79 -0.18
C LYS A 141 7.07 -16.00 -1.55
N GLY A 142 6.71 -14.92 -2.22
CA GLY A 142 6.03 -14.98 -3.50
C GLY A 142 4.52 -15.02 -3.37
N GLY A 143 3.89 -15.16 -4.52
CA GLY A 143 2.46 -15.36 -4.66
C GLY A 143 2.07 -15.49 -6.13
N THR A 144 0.81 -15.82 -6.36
CA THR A 144 0.24 -15.92 -7.70
C THR A 144 -0.55 -14.66 -7.99
N MET A 145 -0.23 -14.02 -9.11
CA MET A 145 -1.02 -12.93 -9.68
C MET A 145 -2.04 -13.50 -10.65
N THR A 146 -3.26 -12.96 -10.63
CA THR A 146 -4.33 -13.30 -11.56
C THR A 146 -4.98 -12.01 -12.07
N ILE A 147 -5.19 -11.94 -13.39
CA ILE A 147 -5.89 -10.85 -14.05
C ILE A 147 -7.21 -11.39 -14.56
N SER A 148 -8.30 -10.68 -14.28
CA SER A 148 -9.65 -11.02 -14.74
C SER A 148 -10.34 -9.84 -15.41
N ILE A 149 -11.17 -10.12 -16.40
CA ILE A 149 -12.07 -9.16 -17.05
C ILE A 149 -13.49 -9.71 -16.89
N ASN A 150 -14.37 -8.93 -16.26
CA ASN A 150 -15.76 -9.33 -16.00
C ASN A 150 -15.84 -10.74 -15.39
N ASP A 151 -15.05 -10.95 -14.32
CA ASP A 151 -14.91 -12.21 -13.57
C ASP A 151 -14.34 -13.41 -14.34
N ARG A 152 -13.98 -13.26 -15.63
CA ARG A 152 -13.24 -14.26 -16.40
C ARG A 152 -11.74 -14.04 -16.23
N VAL A 153 -11.02 -15.08 -15.80
CA VAL A 153 -9.55 -15.06 -15.76
C VAL A 153 -9.00 -14.99 -17.18
N VAL A 154 -8.16 -13.99 -17.44
CA VAL A 154 -7.52 -13.78 -18.75
C VAL A 154 -5.99 -13.86 -18.68
N GLY A 155 -5.41 -13.86 -17.48
CA GLY A 155 -3.97 -13.99 -17.29
C GLY A 155 -3.62 -14.43 -15.89
N SER A 156 -2.50 -15.14 -15.75
CA SER A 156 -1.97 -15.55 -14.45
C SER A 156 -0.46 -15.66 -14.54
N GLY A 157 0.24 -15.38 -13.43
CA GLY A 157 1.68 -15.47 -13.39
C GLY A 157 2.21 -15.51 -11.97
N ARG A 158 3.47 -15.91 -11.84
CA ARG A 158 4.15 -16.01 -10.55
C ARG A 158 4.90 -14.70 -10.25
N ILE A 159 4.84 -14.30 -8.99
CA ILE A 159 5.86 -13.45 -8.39
C ILE A 159 6.60 -14.29 -7.36
N GLU A 160 7.90 -14.35 -7.50
CA GLU A 160 8.78 -15.15 -6.66
C GLU A 160 9.16 -14.36 -5.40
N GLN A 161 9.30 -13.04 -5.53
CA GLN A 161 9.79 -12.16 -4.47
C GLN A 161 9.07 -10.80 -4.51
N PRO A 162 7.87 -10.68 -3.92
CA PRO A 162 7.07 -9.47 -3.89
C PRO A 162 7.76 -8.37 -3.09
N ILE A 163 7.40 -7.13 -3.37
CA ILE A 163 7.85 -5.98 -2.60
C ILE A 163 7.24 -6.09 -1.20
N VAL A 164 8.11 -6.15 -0.19
CA VAL A 164 7.73 -6.25 1.23
C VAL A 164 7.78 -4.90 1.95
N MET A 165 8.38 -3.90 1.31
CA MET A 165 8.52 -2.58 1.89
C MET A 165 7.29 -1.74 1.56
N THR A 166 6.76 -1.02 2.55
CA THR A 166 5.94 0.14 2.27
C THR A 166 6.85 1.14 1.60
N THR A 167 6.55 1.44 0.34
CA THR A 167 6.94 2.60 -0.46
C THR A 167 7.81 3.66 0.22
N GLU A 168 8.70 4.30 -0.55
CA GLU A 168 9.45 5.44 -0.01
C GLU A 168 8.47 6.54 0.47
N LEU A 169 8.89 7.35 1.46
CA LEU A 169 8.07 8.40 2.07
C LEU A 169 7.47 9.39 1.04
N SER A 170 8.06 9.48 -0.15
CA SER A 170 7.62 10.35 -1.24
C SER A 170 6.74 9.67 -2.30
N ASP A 171 6.56 8.36 -2.24
CA ASP A 171 5.77 7.65 -3.24
C ASP A 171 4.27 7.90 -3.05
N THR A 172 3.55 7.88 -4.15
CA THR A 172 2.09 8.06 -4.18
C THR A 172 1.40 6.80 -4.67
N PHE A 173 0.17 6.60 -4.19
CA PHE A 173 -0.79 5.72 -4.84
C PHE A 173 -1.60 6.55 -5.85
N ASP A 174 -1.45 6.21 -7.11
CA ASP A 174 -2.03 6.94 -8.23
C ASP A 174 -3.12 6.11 -8.91
N VAL A 175 -4.22 6.77 -9.30
CA VAL A 175 -5.33 6.16 -10.05
C VAL A 175 -5.48 6.89 -11.38
N GLY A 176 -5.39 6.16 -12.49
CA GLY A 176 -5.53 6.72 -13.84
C GLY A 176 -4.26 7.31 -14.46
N PHE A 177 -3.12 7.26 -13.77
CA PHE A 177 -1.80 7.70 -14.20
C PHE A 177 -0.73 7.18 -13.23
N ASP A 178 0.54 7.40 -13.56
CA ASP A 178 1.71 7.15 -12.72
C ASP A 178 2.50 8.46 -12.63
N SER A 179 2.34 9.16 -11.50
CA SER A 179 2.86 10.51 -11.27
C SER A 179 4.36 10.53 -10.95
N SER A 180 4.90 9.36 -10.63
CA SER A 180 6.23 9.16 -10.08
C SER A 180 7.25 8.87 -11.19
N THR A 181 8.40 8.29 -10.81
CA THR A 181 9.26 7.66 -11.81
C THR A 181 8.58 6.38 -12.28
N PRO A 182 8.24 6.24 -13.58
CA PRO A 182 7.39 5.15 -14.06
C PRO A 182 7.88 3.78 -13.59
N VAL A 183 6.96 2.91 -13.18
CA VAL A 183 7.29 1.52 -12.81
C VAL A 183 7.88 0.74 -14.00
N THR A 184 7.45 1.08 -15.22
CA THR A 184 7.86 0.41 -16.46
C THR A 184 7.86 1.39 -17.64
N ASP A 185 8.69 1.10 -18.65
CA ASP A 185 8.74 1.84 -19.92
C ASP A 185 7.63 1.41 -20.91
N GLU A 186 6.75 0.49 -20.52
CA GLU A 186 5.68 -0.04 -21.38
C GLU A 186 4.52 0.94 -21.62
N TYR A 187 4.53 2.10 -20.96
CA TYR A 187 3.62 3.22 -21.22
C TYR A 187 4.39 4.55 -21.24
N THR A 188 3.92 5.48 -22.05
CA THR A 188 4.48 6.83 -22.16
C THR A 188 3.56 7.86 -21.50
N LEU A 189 3.98 9.13 -21.45
CA LEU A 189 3.14 10.25 -20.98
C LEU A 189 2.54 10.03 -19.58
N GLN A 190 3.34 9.53 -18.64
CA GLN A 190 2.90 9.19 -17.26
C GLN A 190 1.76 8.17 -17.24
N GLY A 191 1.58 7.41 -18.31
CA GLY A 191 0.55 6.39 -18.42
C GLY A 191 -0.87 6.93 -18.25
N ARG A 192 -1.17 8.17 -18.67
CA ARG A 192 -2.52 8.74 -18.53
C ARG A 192 -3.57 7.83 -19.18
N PHE A 193 -4.55 7.40 -18.39
CA PHE A 193 -5.60 6.51 -18.86
C PHE A 193 -6.52 7.20 -19.87
N THR A 194 -6.67 6.59 -21.05
CA THR A 194 -7.45 7.16 -22.15
C THR A 194 -8.95 6.96 -22.01
N GLY A 195 -9.38 5.94 -21.26
CA GLY A 195 -10.78 5.73 -20.89
C GLY A 195 -11.16 6.46 -19.60
N ASP A 196 -12.28 6.10 -19.01
CA ASP A 196 -12.70 6.59 -17.69
C ASP A 196 -12.65 5.49 -16.62
N ILE A 197 -12.31 5.88 -15.39
CA ILE A 197 -12.38 5.01 -14.22
C ILE A 197 -13.55 5.50 -13.39
N ARG A 198 -14.63 4.71 -13.29
CA ARG A 198 -15.79 5.07 -12.47
C ARG A 198 -15.49 4.83 -10.99
N LYS A 199 -14.91 3.67 -10.69
CA LYS A 199 -14.53 3.25 -9.34
C LYS A 199 -13.26 2.41 -9.42
N LEU A 200 -12.35 2.62 -8.48
CA LEU A 200 -11.25 1.70 -8.19
C LEU A 200 -11.33 1.27 -6.73
N GLU A 201 -11.34 -0.03 -6.50
CA GLU A 201 -11.48 -0.63 -5.18
C GLU A 201 -10.29 -1.52 -4.88
N VAL A 202 -9.67 -1.31 -3.73
CA VAL A 202 -8.58 -2.12 -3.20
C VAL A 202 -9.10 -2.89 -1.99
N LEU A 203 -9.00 -4.21 -2.08
CA LEU A 203 -9.32 -5.14 -1.01
C LEU A 203 -8.01 -5.73 -0.49
N PRO A 204 -7.53 -5.32 0.70
CA PRO A 204 -6.44 -6.01 1.38
C PRO A 204 -6.92 -7.42 1.77
N GLY A 205 -6.14 -8.44 1.42
CA GLY A 205 -6.32 -9.80 1.91
C GLY A 205 -5.63 -9.99 3.26
N SER A 206 -6.04 -11.04 3.98
CA SER A 206 -5.38 -11.55 5.18
C SER A 206 -4.10 -12.29 4.85
#